data_AF-A0A6N2KEQ7-F1
#
_entry.id   AF-A0A6N2KEQ7-F1
#
_cell.length_a   1.000
_cell.length_b   1.000
_cell.length_c   1.000
_cell.angle_alpha   90.00
_cell.angle_beta   90.00
_cell.angle_gamma   90.00
#
_symmetry.space_group_name_H-M   'P 1'
#
loop_
_entity.id
_entity.type
_entity.pdbx_description
1 polymer ?
#
loop_
_entity_poly.entity_id
_entity_poly.type
_entity_poly.pdbx_seq_one_letter_code
_entity_poly.pdbx_strand_id
1 'polypeptide(L)'
;MGFLQLMQELGEVANEGNLQALEIKSLRNMLLFQYLINALEGDFLPRNRVYEETMNWTHLRESLLNLLLSTRKINYKGLMKDCLTIMCGLFDVSAGISEDLESPDNAAAKLSHNDNTASALALFELGSNACFALQKLLIMIMDLDMSRKKADMQGSTTRADGVRTPLMEIILDEITYDTDMLSPFLKVFNEPKWKLEIILQYFSKYTPDCPPALGDQMVLPRMQQHSVES
;
A
#
# COMPACT_ATOMS: atom_id res chain seq x y z
N MET A 1 0.25 -1.80 -21.19
CA MET A 1 -1.19 -1.64 -21.46
C MET A 1 -2.01 -2.67 -20.71
N GLY A 2 -1.69 -3.98 -20.79
CA GLY A 2 -2.46 -5.03 -20.09
C GLY A 2 -2.62 -4.87 -18.57
N PHE A 3 -1.53 -4.62 -17.82
CA PHE A 3 -1.62 -4.47 -16.34
C PHE A 3 -2.46 -3.26 -15.90
N LEU A 4 -2.28 -2.11 -16.54
CA LEU A 4 -3.06 -0.89 -16.21
C LEU A 4 -4.54 -1.07 -16.55
N GLN A 5 -4.84 -1.67 -17.70
CA GLN A 5 -6.22 -2.00 -18.08
C GLN A 5 -6.87 -2.90 -17.03
N LEU A 6 -6.13 -3.89 -16.54
CA LEU A 6 -6.62 -4.82 -15.52
C LEU A 6 -6.93 -4.11 -14.19
N MET A 7 -6.09 -3.15 -13.81
CA MET A 7 -6.31 -2.31 -12.61
C MET A 7 -7.53 -1.41 -12.74
N GLN A 8 -7.74 -0.81 -13.92
CA GLN A 8 -8.93 0.01 -14.20
C GLN A 8 -10.21 -0.82 -14.11
N GLU A 9 -10.23 -1.98 -14.76
CA GLU A 9 -11.37 -2.90 -14.73
C GLU A 9 -11.64 -3.42 -13.32
N LEU A 10 -10.61 -3.59 -12.48
CA LEU A 10 -10.79 -3.94 -11.07
C LEU A 10 -11.41 -2.79 -10.25
N GLY A 11 -11.11 -1.54 -10.60
CA GLY A 11 -11.70 -0.37 -9.95
C GLY A 11 -13.15 -0.11 -10.33
N GLU A 12 -13.55 -0.42 -11.56
CA GLU A 12 -14.97 -0.43 -11.95
C GLU A 12 -15.76 -1.37 -11.04
N VAL A 13 -15.25 -2.58 -10.82
CA VAL A 13 -15.89 -3.57 -9.94
C VAL A 13 -15.97 -3.11 -8.49
N ALA A 14 -14.91 -2.48 -7.98
CA ALA A 14 -14.90 -1.97 -6.60
C ALA A 14 -15.93 -0.84 -6.39
N ASN A 15 -16.18 -0.03 -7.43
CA ASN A 15 -17.13 1.10 -7.36
C ASN A 15 -18.59 0.67 -7.57
N GLU A 16 -18.85 -0.36 -8.37
CA GLU A 16 -20.21 -0.84 -8.65
C GLU A 16 -20.90 -1.49 -7.43
N GLY A 17 -20.13 -1.88 -6.41
CA GLY A 17 -20.63 -2.29 -5.10
C GLY A 17 -21.41 -3.62 -5.07
N ASN A 18 -21.68 -4.23 -6.22
CA ASN A 18 -22.50 -5.43 -6.34
C ASN A 18 -21.70 -6.61 -6.90
N LEU A 19 -21.05 -7.37 -6.01
CA LEU A 19 -20.33 -8.58 -6.42
C LEU A 19 -21.24 -9.65 -7.04
N GLN A 20 -22.55 -9.65 -6.73
CA GLN A 20 -23.50 -10.63 -7.30
C GLN A 20 -23.80 -10.39 -8.78
N ALA A 21 -23.55 -9.18 -9.30
CA ALA A 21 -23.71 -8.84 -10.70
C ALA A 21 -22.43 -9.00 -11.52
N LEU A 22 -21.36 -9.59 -10.96
CA LEU A 22 -20.08 -9.72 -11.66
C LEU A 22 -20.22 -10.55 -12.94
N GLU A 23 -19.82 -9.96 -14.06
CA GLU A 23 -19.65 -10.69 -15.30
C GLU A 23 -18.46 -11.66 -15.22
N ILE A 24 -18.50 -12.75 -16.00
CA ILE A 24 -17.38 -13.70 -16.17
C ILE A 24 -16.06 -12.98 -16.53
N LYS A 25 -16.17 -11.84 -17.23
CA LYS A 25 -15.02 -10.98 -17.56
C LYS A 25 -14.33 -10.46 -16.29
N SER A 26 -15.08 -9.94 -15.34
CA SER A 26 -14.57 -9.40 -14.08
C SER A 26 -13.94 -10.49 -13.21
N LEU A 27 -14.55 -11.67 -13.15
CA LEU A 27 -14.00 -12.86 -12.48
C LEU A 27 -12.62 -13.23 -13.05
N ARG A 28 -12.54 -13.35 -14.38
CA ARG A 28 -11.30 -13.66 -15.10
C ARG A 28 -10.21 -12.62 -14.81
N ASN A 29 -10.58 -11.36 -14.72
CA ASN A 29 -9.66 -10.27 -14.46
C ASN A 29 -9.06 -10.33 -13.06
N MET A 30 -9.87 -10.60 -12.03
CA MET A 30 -9.37 -10.79 -10.66
C MET A 30 -8.37 -11.96 -10.58
N LEU A 31 -8.69 -13.10 -11.21
CA LEU A 31 -7.79 -14.25 -11.27
C LEU A 31 -6.48 -13.94 -12.01
N LEU A 32 -6.57 -13.23 -13.15
CA LEU A 32 -5.39 -12.81 -13.89
C LEU A 32 -4.53 -11.85 -13.07
N PHE A 33 -5.15 -10.95 -12.32
CA PHE A 33 -4.45 -10.01 -11.45
C PHE A 33 -3.69 -10.76 -10.36
N GLN A 34 -4.37 -11.68 -9.65
CA GLN A 34 -3.75 -12.52 -8.63
C GLN A 34 -2.56 -13.32 -9.20
N TYR A 35 -2.72 -13.92 -10.38
CA TYR A 35 -1.64 -14.63 -11.06
C TYR A 35 -0.43 -13.72 -11.33
N LEU A 36 -0.66 -12.51 -11.84
CA LEU A 36 0.41 -11.55 -12.13
C LEU A 36 1.14 -11.13 -10.85
N ILE A 37 0.41 -10.87 -9.76
CA ILE A 37 1.03 -10.54 -8.47
C ILE A 37 1.89 -11.69 -7.96
N ASN A 38 1.41 -12.94 -8.03
CA ASN A 38 2.19 -14.11 -7.63
C ASN A 38 3.44 -14.30 -8.52
N ALA A 39 3.36 -13.98 -9.82
CA ALA A 39 4.52 -14.01 -10.71
C ALA A 39 5.56 -12.93 -10.35
N LEU A 40 5.10 -11.71 -10.00
CA LEU A 40 5.98 -10.64 -9.51
C LEU A 40 6.65 -11.03 -8.20
N GLU A 41 5.90 -11.61 -7.26
CA GLU A 41 6.40 -12.11 -5.98
C GLU A 41 7.45 -13.21 -6.16
N GLY A 42 7.17 -14.18 -7.04
CA GLY A 42 8.08 -15.28 -7.36
C GLY A 42 9.42 -14.83 -7.95
N ASP A 43 9.46 -13.69 -8.64
CA ASP A 43 10.70 -13.07 -9.10
C ASP A 43 11.35 -12.19 -8.02
N PHE A 44 10.55 -11.36 -7.34
CA PHE A 44 11.04 -10.35 -6.40
C PHE A 44 11.62 -10.95 -5.13
N LEU A 45 10.91 -11.87 -4.45
CA LEU A 45 11.34 -12.38 -3.14
C LEU A 45 12.70 -13.08 -3.16
N PRO A 46 13.01 -13.98 -4.12
CA PRO A 46 14.33 -14.59 -4.21
C PRO A 46 15.43 -13.55 -4.46
N ARG A 47 15.17 -12.56 -5.32
CA ARG A 47 16.12 -11.47 -5.60
C ARG A 47 16.36 -10.59 -4.37
N ASN A 48 15.31 -10.30 -3.60
CA ASN A 48 15.43 -9.52 -2.37
C ASN A 48 16.27 -10.27 -1.31
N ARG A 49 16.08 -11.58 -1.15
CA ARG A 49 16.93 -12.39 -0.25
C ARG A 49 18.40 -12.34 -0.65
N VAL A 50 18.71 -12.52 -1.94
CA VAL A 50 20.08 -12.40 -2.45
C VAL A 50 20.63 -10.99 -2.21
N TYR A 51 19.81 -9.94 -2.39
CA TYR A 51 20.21 -8.57 -2.07
C TYR A 51 20.49 -8.39 -0.57
N GLU A 52 19.67 -8.94 0.32
CA GLU A 52 19.88 -8.85 1.77
C GLU A 52 21.20 -9.50 2.21
N GLU A 53 21.63 -10.56 1.52
CA GLU A 53 22.89 -11.26 1.78
C GLU A 53 24.11 -10.58 1.13
N THR A 54 23.97 -10.10 -0.11
CA THR A 54 25.09 -9.62 -0.93
C THR A 54 25.23 -8.11 -0.99
N MET A 55 24.19 -7.37 -0.60
CA MET A 55 24.01 -5.93 -0.83
C MET A 55 24.11 -5.50 -2.30
N ASN A 56 24.01 -6.42 -3.25
CA ASN A 56 24.11 -6.11 -4.67
C ASN A 56 22.75 -5.63 -5.22
N TRP A 57 22.57 -4.31 -5.28
CA TRP A 57 21.35 -3.65 -5.77
C TRP A 57 20.91 -4.11 -7.17
N THR A 58 21.84 -4.56 -8.01
CA THR A 58 21.54 -5.01 -9.38
C THR A 58 20.45 -6.08 -9.42
N HIS A 59 20.44 -7.01 -8.45
CA HIS A 59 19.43 -8.06 -8.39
C HIS A 59 18.01 -7.52 -8.26
N LEU A 60 17.81 -6.50 -7.41
CA LEU A 60 16.51 -5.86 -7.22
C LEU A 60 16.17 -4.89 -8.34
N ARG A 61 17.16 -4.17 -8.88
CA ARG A 61 16.99 -3.29 -10.03
C ARG A 61 16.41 -4.03 -11.24
N GLU A 62 16.84 -5.26 -11.44
CA GLU A 62 16.40 -6.13 -12.54
C GLU A 62 15.14 -6.94 -12.23
N SER A 63 14.57 -6.81 -11.03
CA SER A 63 13.31 -7.48 -10.70
C SER A 63 12.17 -6.99 -11.58
N LEU A 64 11.24 -7.88 -11.93
CA LEU A 64 10.04 -7.56 -12.70
C LEU A 64 9.23 -6.45 -12.02
N LEU A 65 9.19 -6.45 -10.69
CA LEU A 65 8.54 -5.40 -9.91
C LEU A 65 9.21 -4.03 -10.16
N ASN A 66 10.54 -3.94 -10.01
CA ASN A 66 11.24 -2.67 -10.22
C ASN A 66 11.10 -2.17 -11.67
N LEU A 67 11.17 -3.09 -12.65
CA LEU A 67 11.00 -2.76 -14.06
C LEU A 67 9.57 -2.27 -14.38
N LEU A 68 8.55 -2.90 -13.78
CA LEU A 68 7.16 -2.47 -13.90
C LEU A 68 7.00 -1.04 -13.37
N LEU A 69 7.45 -0.78 -12.15
CA LEU A 69 7.30 0.53 -11.49
C LEU A 69 8.11 1.65 -12.16
N SER A 70 9.24 1.30 -12.78
CA SER A 70 10.13 2.26 -13.45
C SER A 70 9.70 2.56 -14.90
N THR A 71 8.65 1.90 -15.38
CA THR A 71 8.17 2.09 -16.75
C THR A 71 7.48 3.45 -16.90
N ARG A 72 7.99 4.30 -17.82
CA ARG A 72 7.44 5.64 -18.11
C ARG A 72 5.97 5.66 -18.57
N LYS A 73 5.42 4.50 -18.96
CA LYS A 73 4.02 4.35 -19.36
C LYS A 73 3.06 4.33 -18.16
N ILE A 74 3.57 4.18 -16.94
CA ILE A 74 2.76 4.08 -15.72
C ILE A 74 2.85 5.41 -14.97
N ASN A 75 1.70 6.05 -14.73
CA ASN A 75 1.61 7.09 -13.72
C ASN A 75 1.62 6.42 -12.34
N TYR A 76 2.81 6.24 -11.78
CA TYR A 76 2.99 5.51 -10.53
C TYR A 76 2.15 6.08 -9.39
N LYS A 77 2.17 7.40 -9.16
CA LYS A 77 1.39 8.03 -8.08
C LYS A 77 -0.11 7.79 -8.27
N GLY A 78 -0.62 7.99 -9.48
CA GLY A 78 -2.03 7.70 -9.80
C GLY A 78 -2.39 6.23 -9.57
N LEU A 79 -1.56 5.32 -10.06
CA LEU A 79 -1.77 3.88 -9.89
C LEU A 79 -1.81 3.47 -8.41
N MET A 80 -0.94 4.02 -7.56
CA MET A 80 -0.97 3.69 -6.13
C MET A 80 -2.24 4.21 -5.45
N LYS A 81 -2.74 5.39 -5.84
CA LYS A 81 -4.04 5.91 -5.36
C LYS A 81 -5.18 5.00 -5.77
N ASP A 82 -5.18 4.56 -7.03
CA ASP A 82 -6.18 3.63 -7.54
C ASP A 82 -6.13 2.31 -6.74
N CYS A 83 -4.94 1.75 -6.49
CA CYS A 83 -4.78 0.57 -5.65
C CYS A 83 -5.40 0.74 -4.26
N LEU A 84 -5.17 1.88 -3.59
CA LEU A 84 -5.72 2.15 -2.26
C LEU A 84 -7.24 2.25 -2.27
N THR A 85 -7.79 2.97 -3.26
CA THR A 85 -9.24 3.14 -3.43
C THR A 85 -9.91 1.79 -3.68
N ILE A 86 -9.36 0.98 -4.59
CA ILE A 86 -9.86 -0.35 -4.93
C ILE A 86 -9.81 -1.26 -3.71
N MET A 87 -8.68 -1.27 -3.00
CA MET A 87 -8.48 -2.12 -1.83
C MET A 87 -9.49 -1.79 -0.72
N CYS A 88 -9.76 -0.50 -0.48
CA CYS A 88 -10.77 -0.07 0.50
C CYS A 88 -12.19 -0.40 0.01
N GLY A 89 -12.52 -0.11 -1.26
CA GLY A 89 -13.84 -0.38 -1.83
C GLY A 89 -14.20 -1.86 -1.85
N LEU A 90 -13.28 -2.74 -2.26
CA LEU A 90 -13.50 -4.19 -2.25
C LEU A 90 -13.80 -4.73 -0.84
N PHE A 91 -13.23 -4.12 0.19
CA PHE A 91 -13.50 -4.52 1.56
C PHE A 91 -14.88 -4.12 2.04
N ASP A 92 -15.32 -2.89 1.76
CA ASP A 92 -16.66 -2.44 2.13
C ASP A 92 -17.73 -3.34 1.50
N VAL A 93 -17.52 -3.75 0.25
CA VAL A 93 -18.41 -4.70 -0.44
C VAL A 93 -18.35 -6.09 0.20
N SER A 94 -17.17 -6.54 0.62
CA SER A 94 -17.02 -7.84 1.30
C SER A 94 -17.68 -7.84 2.70
N ALA A 95 -17.55 -6.76 3.47
CA ALA A 95 -18.12 -6.63 4.80
C ALA A 95 -19.66 -6.65 4.75
N GLY A 96 -20.27 -5.95 3.78
CA GLY A 96 -21.72 -5.97 3.59
C GLY A 96 -22.28 -7.36 3.27
N ILE A 97 -21.56 -8.17 2.49
CA ILE A 97 -21.99 -9.56 2.17
C ILE A 97 -21.92 -10.47 3.40
N SER A 98 -20.94 -10.26 4.28
CA SER A 98 -20.80 -11.03 5.52
C SER A 98 -21.95 -10.75 6.49
N GLU A 99 -22.35 -9.50 6.64
CA GLU A 99 -23.45 -9.09 7.53
C GLU A 99 -24.82 -9.63 7.05
N ASP A 100 -25.04 -9.65 5.72
CA ASP A 100 -26.26 -10.22 5.12
C ASP A 100 -26.38 -11.74 5.32
N LEU A 101 -25.25 -12.44 5.47
CA LEU A 101 -25.19 -13.89 5.70
C LEU A 101 -25.41 -14.27 7.18
N GLU A 102 -25.09 -13.38 8.12
CA GLU A 102 -25.15 -13.61 9.57
C GLU A 102 -26.51 -13.30 10.23
N SER A 103 -27.50 -12.81 9.48
CA SER A 103 -28.86 -12.58 10.00
C SER A 103 -29.52 -13.89 10.51
N PRO A 104 -29.79 -14.03 11.83
CA PRO A 104 -30.28 -15.28 12.42
C PRO A 104 -31.69 -15.69 11.97
N ASP A 105 -32.50 -14.72 11.56
CA ASP A 105 -33.94 -14.93 11.36
C ASP A 105 -34.30 -15.60 10.02
N ASN A 106 -33.33 -15.79 9.11
CA ASN A 106 -33.58 -16.35 7.77
C ASN A 106 -32.65 -17.52 7.38
N ALA A 107 -31.65 -17.86 8.20
CA ALA A 107 -30.61 -18.84 7.85
C ALA A 107 -31.15 -20.27 7.63
N ALA A 108 -32.16 -20.68 8.40
CA ALA A 108 -32.76 -22.02 8.26
C ALA A 108 -33.77 -22.12 7.10
N ALA A 109 -34.39 -21.02 6.69
CA ALA A 109 -35.44 -21.00 5.65
C ALA A 109 -34.89 -20.79 4.23
N LYS A 110 -33.73 -20.12 4.08
CA LYS A 110 -33.09 -19.83 2.78
C LYS A 110 -32.16 -20.93 2.26
N LEU A 111 -31.90 -21.98 3.03
CA LEU A 111 -31.04 -23.11 2.65
C LEU A 111 -31.63 -23.98 1.51
N SER A 112 -32.84 -23.68 1.04
CA SER A 112 -33.59 -24.45 0.04
C SER A 112 -33.41 -23.99 -1.41
N HIS A 113 -32.62 -22.94 -1.70
CA HIS A 113 -32.33 -22.49 -3.08
C HIS A 113 -30.81 -22.49 -3.35
N ASN A 114 -30.30 -23.67 -3.75
CA ASN A 114 -28.89 -24.05 -3.67
C ASN A 114 -28.00 -23.68 -4.89
N ASP A 115 -28.32 -22.62 -5.64
CA ASP A 115 -27.43 -22.14 -6.73
C ASP A 115 -26.86 -20.73 -6.45
N ASN A 116 -27.56 -19.92 -5.65
CA ASN A 116 -27.16 -18.52 -5.40
C ASN A 116 -26.15 -18.37 -4.25
N THR A 117 -26.20 -19.26 -3.26
CA THR A 117 -25.32 -19.18 -2.07
C THR A 117 -23.88 -19.58 -2.39
N ALA A 118 -23.67 -20.68 -3.12
CA ALA A 118 -22.33 -21.11 -3.55
C ALA A 118 -21.67 -20.09 -4.48
N SER A 119 -22.46 -19.50 -5.39
CA SER A 119 -22.01 -18.43 -6.29
C SER A 119 -21.61 -17.17 -5.52
N ALA A 120 -22.42 -16.74 -4.54
CA ALA A 120 -22.12 -15.58 -3.69
C ALA A 120 -20.86 -15.79 -2.83
N LEU A 121 -20.67 -16.99 -2.27
CA LEU A 121 -19.47 -17.34 -1.50
C LEU A 121 -18.20 -17.34 -2.38
N ALA A 122 -18.26 -17.91 -3.59
CA ALA A 122 -17.15 -17.90 -4.52
C ALA A 122 -16.75 -16.47 -4.96
N LEU A 123 -17.75 -15.59 -5.15
CA LEU A 123 -17.54 -14.18 -5.49
C LEU A 123 -16.91 -13.40 -4.32
N PHE A 124 -17.38 -13.63 -3.09
CA PHE A 124 -16.78 -13.06 -1.88
C PHE A 124 -15.33 -13.50 -1.71
N GLU A 125 -15.05 -14.80 -1.86
CA GLU A 125 -13.69 -15.35 -1.75
C GLU A 125 -12.76 -14.76 -2.82
N LEU A 126 -13.26 -14.58 -4.04
CA LEU A 126 -12.48 -13.96 -5.10
C LEU A 126 -12.21 -12.46 -4.86
N GLY A 127 -13.20 -11.70 -4.41
CA GLY A 127 -13.02 -10.29 -4.04
C GLY A 127 -11.98 -10.14 -2.93
N SER A 128 -12.05 -11.02 -1.93
CA SER A 128 -11.05 -11.12 -0.86
C SER A 128 -9.65 -11.47 -1.40
N ASN A 129 -9.56 -12.42 -2.33
CA ASN A 129 -8.29 -12.79 -2.99
C ASN A 129 -7.68 -11.65 -3.82
N ALA A 130 -8.50 -10.86 -4.53
CA ALA A 130 -8.05 -9.68 -5.27
C ALA A 130 -7.53 -8.59 -4.32
N CYS A 131 -8.23 -8.37 -3.21
CA CYS A 131 -7.80 -7.46 -2.14
C CYS A 131 -6.47 -7.91 -1.51
N PHE A 132 -6.32 -9.20 -1.21
CA PHE A 132 -5.07 -9.76 -0.71
C PHE A 132 -3.92 -9.62 -1.72
N ALA A 133 -4.18 -9.82 -3.01
CA ALA A 133 -3.20 -9.61 -4.07
C ALA A 133 -2.77 -8.14 -4.16
N LEU A 134 -3.69 -7.18 -4.03
CA LEU A 134 -3.36 -5.75 -3.95
C LEU A 134 -2.49 -5.46 -2.74
N GLN A 135 -2.88 -5.97 -1.56
CA GLN A 135 -2.11 -5.78 -0.34
C GLN A 135 -0.69 -6.33 -0.48
N LYS A 136 -0.54 -7.54 -1.05
CA LYS A 136 0.76 -8.16 -1.35
C LYS A 136 1.59 -7.30 -2.30
N LEU A 137 0.99 -6.74 -3.36
CA LEU A 137 1.67 -5.81 -4.25
C LEU A 137 2.20 -4.59 -3.48
N LEU A 138 1.38 -3.96 -2.64
CA LEU A 138 1.79 -2.80 -1.84
C LEU A 138 2.96 -3.15 -0.91
N ILE A 139 2.89 -4.28 -0.21
CA ILE A 139 3.97 -4.74 0.69
C ILE A 139 5.29 -4.91 -0.08
N MET A 140 5.27 -5.61 -1.23
CA MET A 140 6.48 -5.79 -2.03
C MET A 140 7.07 -4.46 -2.52
N ILE A 141 6.22 -3.49 -2.87
CA ILE A 141 6.68 -2.15 -3.26
C ILE A 141 7.32 -1.43 -2.07
N MET A 142 6.75 -1.54 -0.86
CA MET A 142 7.32 -0.95 0.35
C MET A 142 8.65 -1.60 0.74
N ASP A 143 8.78 -2.93 0.61
CA ASP A 143 10.04 -3.64 0.82
C ASP A 143 11.10 -3.21 -0.21
N LEU A 144 10.72 -3.08 -1.48
CA LEU A 144 11.60 -2.54 -2.52
C LEU A 144 12.07 -1.12 -2.20
N ASP A 145 11.19 -0.27 -1.67
CA ASP A 145 11.54 1.10 -1.26
C ASP A 145 12.54 1.12 -0.10
N MET A 146 12.40 0.22 0.88
CA MET A 146 13.38 0.10 1.96
C MET A 146 14.74 -0.42 1.48
N SER A 147 14.74 -1.44 0.63
CA SER A 147 15.96 -1.96 0.03
C SER A 147 16.64 -0.90 -0.84
N ARG A 148 15.89 -0.11 -1.60
CA ARG A 148 16.43 1.02 -2.37
C ARG A 148 17.04 2.06 -1.46
N LYS A 149 16.33 2.52 -0.41
CA LYS A 149 16.86 3.50 0.55
C LYS A 149 18.17 3.01 1.19
N LYS A 150 18.26 1.72 1.50
CA LYS A 150 19.50 1.11 2.01
C LYS A 150 20.62 1.12 0.98
N ALA A 151 20.33 0.77 -0.27
CA ALA A 151 21.29 0.83 -1.37
C ALA A 151 21.76 2.28 -1.65
N ASP A 152 20.86 3.26 -1.58
CA ASP A 152 21.17 4.69 -1.73
C ASP A 152 22.15 5.14 -0.64
N MET A 153 21.89 4.81 0.63
CA MET A 153 22.78 5.14 1.75
C MET A 153 24.18 4.51 1.61
N GLN A 154 24.29 3.39 0.89
CA GLN A 154 25.54 2.69 0.61
C GLN A 154 26.22 3.17 -0.68
N GLY A 155 25.59 4.06 -1.45
CA GLY A 155 26.09 4.53 -2.75
C GLY A 155 26.05 3.48 -3.86
N SER A 156 25.21 2.44 -3.70
CA SER A 156 25.08 1.32 -4.66
C SER A 156 24.07 1.62 -5.79
N THR A 157 23.28 2.68 -5.65
CA THR A 157 22.35 3.13 -6.69
C THR A 157 23.00 4.18 -7.58
N THR A 158 22.43 4.34 -8.77
CA THR A 158 22.92 5.26 -9.79
C THR A 158 21.80 6.19 -10.22
N ARG A 159 22.14 7.26 -10.96
CA ARG A 159 21.15 8.15 -11.56
C ARG A 159 20.17 7.43 -12.50
N ALA A 160 20.57 6.29 -13.09
CA ALA A 160 19.73 5.52 -13.98
C ALA A 160 18.58 4.81 -13.24
N ASP A 161 18.72 4.60 -11.92
CA ASP A 161 17.68 3.99 -11.08
C ASP A 161 16.48 4.93 -10.84
N GLY A 162 16.67 6.23 -11.10
CA GLY A 162 15.63 7.25 -11.01
C GLY A 162 15.19 7.55 -9.57
N VAL A 163 14.46 8.65 -9.41
CA VAL A 163 13.84 9.01 -8.14
C VAL A 163 12.35 8.72 -8.24
N ARG A 164 11.83 7.97 -7.27
CA ARG A 164 10.39 7.67 -7.14
C ARG A 164 9.98 8.00 -5.72
N THR A 165 8.84 8.66 -5.56
CA THR A 165 8.20 8.84 -4.25
C THR A 165 7.96 7.46 -3.63
N PRO A 166 8.48 7.17 -2.43
CA PRO A 166 8.20 5.94 -1.71
C PRO A 166 6.70 5.71 -1.55
N LEU A 167 6.25 4.46 -1.62
CA LEU A 167 4.83 4.13 -1.49
C LEU A 167 4.25 4.62 -0.16
N MET A 168 5.04 4.51 0.91
CA MET A 168 4.67 5.01 2.23
C MET A 168 4.22 6.47 2.21
N GLU A 169 4.97 7.33 1.52
CA GLU A 169 4.65 8.76 1.41
C GLU A 169 3.32 8.97 0.66
N ILE A 170 3.08 8.19 -0.40
CA ILE A 170 1.82 8.25 -1.15
C ILE A 170 0.65 7.80 -0.26
N ILE A 171 0.78 6.68 0.45
CA ILE A 171 -0.26 6.20 1.38
C ILE A 171 -0.59 7.28 2.40
N LEU A 172 0.44 7.86 3.03
CA LEU A 172 0.28 8.90 4.04
C LEU A 172 -0.38 10.16 3.47
N ASP A 173 -0.02 10.57 2.26
CA ASP A 173 -0.65 11.71 1.59
C ASP A 173 -2.14 11.44 1.33
N GLU A 174 -2.51 10.25 0.86
CA GLU A 174 -3.91 9.91 0.59
C GLU A 174 -4.75 9.83 1.86
N ILE A 175 -4.31 9.10 2.89
CA ILE A 175 -5.09 8.97 4.14
C ILE A 175 -5.12 10.28 4.96
N THR A 176 -4.17 11.19 4.73
CA THR A 176 -4.20 12.54 5.32
C THR A 176 -5.16 13.44 4.56
N TYR A 177 -5.23 13.30 3.23
CA TYR A 177 -6.10 14.09 2.38
C TYR A 177 -7.57 13.66 2.53
N ASP A 178 -7.83 12.36 2.55
CA ASP A 178 -9.15 11.76 2.74
C ASP A 178 -9.18 10.99 4.06
N THR A 179 -9.64 11.65 5.12
CA THR A 179 -9.72 11.05 6.47
C THR A 179 -10.72 9.91 6.54
N ASP A 180 -11.71 9.86 5.63
CA ASP A 180 -12.70 8.79 5.60
C ASP A 180 -12.07 7.48 5.11
N MET A 181 -10.99 7.56 4.31
CA MET A 181 -10.21 6.39 3.86
C MET A 181 -9.41 5.72 4.99
N LEU A 182 -9.09 6.42 6.08
CA LEU A 182 -8.21 5.91 7.14
C LEU A 182 -8.77 4.63 7.78
N SER A 183 -10.05 4.63 8.15
CA SER A 183 -10.68 3.48 8.82
C SER A 183 -10.79 2.24 7.91
N PRO A 184 -11.33 2.35 6.67
CA PRO A 184 -11.28 1.26 5.70
C PRO A 184 -9.85 0.76 5.46
N PHE A 185 -8.89 1.65 5.20
CA PHE A 185 -7.51 1.27 4.96
C PHE A 185 -6.93 0.43 6.12
N LEU A 186 -7.12 0.88 7.35
CA LEU A 186 -6.62 0.16 8.53
C LEU A 186 -7.36 -1.16 8.78
N LYS A 187 -8.61 -1.32 8.36
CA LYS A 187 -9.29 -2.62 8.46
C LYS A 187 -8.78 -3.62 7.42
N VAL A 188 -8.43 -3.13 6.23
CA VAL A 188 -8.01 -3.98 5.11
C VAL A 188 -6.53 -4.35 5.16
N PHE A 189 -5.69 -3.38 5.49
CA PHE A 189 -4.24 -3.55 5.39
C PHE A 189 -3.71 -4.36 6.58
N ASN A 190 -3.69 -5.67 6.45
CA ASN A 190 -3.41 -6.62 7.52
C ASN A 190 -1.95 -7.02 7.73
N GLU A 191 -0.99 -6.17 7.34
CA GLU A 191 0.44 -6.44 7.56
C GLU A 191 0.97 -5.67 8.78
N PRO A 192 1.21 -6.31 9.94
CA PRO A 192 1.39 -5.62 11.21
C PRO A 192 2.56 -4.64 11.25
N LYS A 193 3.72 -5.05 10.68
CA LYS A 193 4.93 -4.21 10.61
C LYS A 193 4.64 -2.90 9.89
N TRP A 194 4.06 -3.01 8.70
CA TRP A 194 3.81 -1.86 7.83
C TRP A 194 2.65 -1.00 8.32
N LYS A 195 1.60 -1.63 8.85
CA LYS A 195 0.46 -0.96 9.47
C LYS A 195 0.91 -0.08 10.65
N LEU A 196 1.76 -0.61 11.53
CA LEU A 196 2.30 0.16 12.66
C LEU A 196 3.14 1.34 12.19
N GLU A 197 4.02 1.12 11.20
CA GLU A 197 4.86 2.18 10.64
C GLU A 197 4.01 3.32 10.04
N ILE A 198 2.96 2.98 9.27
CA ILE A 198 2.02 3.97 8.71
C ILE A 198 1.34 4.76 9.83
N ILE A 199 0.84 4.09 10.86
CA ILE A 199 0.18 4.75 12.00
C ILE A 199 1.13 5.72 12.70
N LEU A 200 2.37 5.29 12.97
CA LEU A 200 3.37 6.14 13.62
C LEU A 200 3.70 7.38 12.77
N GLN A 201 3.91 7.21 11.46
CA GLN A 201 4.18 8.33 10.56
C GLN A 201 2.96 9.23 10.34
N TYR A 202 1.75 8.68 10.38
CA TYR A 202 0.52 9.47 10.32
C TYR A 202 0.41 10.41 11.52
N PHE A 203 0.59 9.88 12.74
CA PHE A 203 0.52 10.70 13.95
C PHE A 203 1.71 11.68 14.08
N SER A 204 2.90 11.31 13.58
CA SER A 204 4.05 12.22 13.63
C SER A 204 3.81 13.51 12.86
N LYS A 205 2.98 13.51 11.81
CA LYS A 205 2.56 14.74 11.11
C LYS A 205 1.76 15.72 11.99
N TYR A 206 1.09 15.22 13.04
CA TYR A 206 0.23 16.01 13.92
C TYR A 206 0.83 16.30 15.29
N THR A 207 1.90 15.60 15.68
CA THR A 207 2.75 16.04 16.80
C THR A 207 3.70 17.12 16.30
N PRO A 208 3.58 18.38 16.77
CA PRO A 208 4.60 19.37 16.48
C PRO A 208 5.94 18.88 17.04
N ASP A 209 7.04 19.10 16.30
CA ASP A 209 8.38 19.02 16.86
C ASP A 209 8.39 19.90 18.11
N CYS A 210 8.46 19.28 19.29
CA CYS A 210 8.65 20.02 20.52
C CYS A 210 10.00 20.74 20.36
N PRO A 211 10.05 22.09 20.36
CA PRO A 211 11.32 22.78 20.30
C PRO A 211 12.20 22.26 21.44
N PRO A 212 13.50 22.00 21.22
CA PRO A 212 14.38 21.64 22.32
C PRO A 212 14.20 22.68 23.41
N ALA A 213 13.86 22.21 24.60
CA ALA A 213 13.58 23.05 25.75
C ALA A 213 14.67 24.11 25.85
N LEU A 214 14.25 25.38 25.87
CA LEU A 214 15.09 26.55 26.03
C LEU A 214 15.78 26.44 27.41
N GLY A 215 16.91 25.75 27.43
CA GLY A 215 17.56 25.31 28.66
C GLY A 215 19.04 25.09 28.44
N ASP A 216 19.70 25.97 27.68
CA ASP A 216 21.17 26.11 27.74
C ASP A 216 21.72 27.38 27.07
N GLN A 217 21.07 28.54 27.28
CA GLN A 217 21.71 29.84 27.01
C GLN A 217 21.44 30.82 28.15
N MET A 218 22.07 30.55 29.29
CA MET A 218 22.39 31.59 30.27
C MET A 218 23.89 31.93 30.12
N VAL A 219 24.23 32.57 29.00
CA VAL A 219 25.56 33.19 28.84
C VAL A 219 25.47 34.58 29.49
N LEU A 220 26.11 34.72 30.66
CA LEU A 220 26.32 36.02 31.31
C LEU A 220 26.97 37.01 30.32
N PRO A 221 26.53 38.28 30.26
CA PRO A 221 27.21 39.27 29.45
C PRO A 221 28.59 39.59 30.05
N ARG A 222 29.64 39.39 29.24
CA ARG A 222 31.00 39.89 29.51
C ARG A 222 30.92 41.41 29.70
N MET A 223 31.32 41.89 30.87
CA MET A 223 31.63 43.30 31.09
C MET A 223 32.73 43.73 30.12
N GLN A 224 32.43 44.74 29.31
CA GLN A 224 33.42 45.47 28.53
C GLN A 224 34.36 46.20 29.50
N GLN A 225 35.63 45.82 29.51
CA GLN A 225 36.70 46.67 30.03
C GLN A 225 36.86 47.85 29.06
N HIS A 226 36.39 49.03 29.48
CA HIS A 226 36.83 50.28 28.90
C HIS A 226 38.17 50.66 29.52
N SER A 227 39.24 50.56 28.73
CA SER A 227 40.44 51.37 28.91
C SER A 227 40.08 52.83 28.67
N VAL A 228 40.35 53.69 29.65
CA VAL A 228 40.56 55.12 29.41
C VAL A 228 41.84 55.50 30.13
N GLU A 229 42.79 55.97 29.33
CA GLU A 229 44.03 56.61 29.70
C GLU A 229 43.75 57.95 30.40
N SER A 230 44.41 58.19 31.53
CA SER A 230 45.22 59.39 31.88
C SER A 230 45.55 59.37 33.37
#